data_AF-A0A0N8KMG0-F1
#
_entry.id   AF-A0A0N8KMG0-F1
#
_cell.length_a   1.000
_cell.length_b   1.000
_cell.length_c   1.000
_cell.angle_alpha   90.00
_cell.angle_beta   90.00
_cell.angle_gamma   90.00
#
_symmetry.space_group_name_H-M   'P 1'
#
loop_
_entity.id
_entity.type
_entity.pdbx_description
1 polymer ?
#
loop_
_entity_poly.entity_id
_entity_poly.type
_entity_poly.pdbx_seq_one_letter_code
_entity_poly.pdbx_strand_id
1 'polypeptide(L)'
;MRSLFHALSNLFRRLLRLPGRSSDLSERDRLAARSRNPPHFQPDLQPDLQPDHDYGQAFDDRVSAPLRRLVYQATYELPQKKRTHAAQVGALFRQKDRSFSYEKYNFTKLIDLLEAVPDLVQMERIEPDPSKPGAAPVYYVRPATDTRKLLTTTLASYNSADGWVHLDSLYEALTRQNPSFSTQRYGFSDFKAFIQSRSDLVEFKADSPSYVRLNPSRERRLIARPKRIVPRKPAAGNGSNPSSNPTLSRPADLKIESLSKAAGISMEMLNQKVSELAAIALPENWYFGPQPPADFAYPILKSYLRYTFIRLQHEGKVLSSDNNQYKSFNTGLLDTLLRPIYALLTRPASDLPNRQWNLVFCIAGAGFAGKKLVAQFPRLPAAANYFEQADQAFYYLAAGAPQVDWQHVVKDNMARLPLVFLEQYAPAGFTPQSTQGLTTPEFFDYKRAFVAALEADPAGYRTIVNKLEEALDRTLKRTQINYKTAVPTYYPKLNSIDLLLPLCLVNESTVDLALVVRREPSGKYIGHTILTMRQAYNNARLICKLDEHWLTRSMALSQAFDEDEEEDEDAAEDAAEDTGEDNAYDSEIVKTGLSSIETLRIDV
;
A
#
# COMPACT_ATOMS: atom_id res chain seq x y z
N MET A 1 -61.16 -21.02 -3.82
CA MET A 1 -59.82 -20.45 -4.09
C MET A 1 -59.85 -19.23 -5.02
N ARG A 2 -60.29 -19.30 -6.30
CA ARG A 2 -60.16 -18.14 -7.23
C ARG A 2 -60.82 -16.82 -6.76
N SER A 3 -61.94 -16.86 -6.02
CA SER A 3 -62.58 -15.66 -5.47
C SER A 3 -61.76 -14.92 -4.39
N LEU A 4 -61.00 -15.65 -3.56
CA LEU A 4 -60.11 -15.06 -2.53
C LEU A 4 -59.01 -14.20 -3.16
N PHE A 5 -58.49 -14.58 -4.33
CA PHE A 5 -57.46 -13.81 -5.03
C PHE A 5 -57.97 -12.46 -5.56
N HIS A 6 -59.25 -12.34 -5.93
CA HIS A 6 -59.85 -11.06 -6.30
C HIS A 6 -60.16 -10.17 -5.09
N ALA A 7 -60.49 -10.75 -3.93
CA ALA A 7 -60.69 -9.99 -2.70
C ALA A 7 -59.41 -9.26 -2.25
N LEU A 8 -58.26 -9.95 -2.22
CA LEU A 8 -56.98 -9.30 -1.85
C LEU A 8 -56.53 -8.24 -2.86
N SER A 9 -56.75 -8.46 -4.16
CA SER A 9 -56.35 -7.48 -5.19
C SER A 9 -57.05 -6.12 -5.04
N ASN A 10 -58.32 -6.11 -4.60
CA ASN A 10 -59.07 -4.88 -4.39
C ASN A 10 -58.75 -4.19 -3.05
N LEU A 11 -58.21 -4.94 -2.08
CA LEU A 11 -57.73 -4.37 -0.81
C LEU A 11 -56.42 -3.59 -1.01
N PHE A 12 -55.45 -4.16 -1.73
CA PHE A 12 -54.16 -3.50 -2.01
C PHE A 12 -54.29 -2.21 -2.82
N ARG A 13 -55.19 -2.17 -3.81
CA ARG A 13 -55.48 -0.95 -4.59
C ARG A 13 -56.11 0.19 -3.77
N ARG A 14 -56.56 -0.07 -2.54
CA ARG A 14 -57.17 0.93 -1.64
C ARG A 14 -56.18 1.52 -0.62
N LEU A 15 -55.01 0.89 -0.44
CA LEU A 15 -53.99 1.27 0.54
C LEU A 15 -52.92 2.23 -0.01
N LEU A 16 -52.61 2.16 -1.31
CA LEU A 16 -51.61 3.04 -1.95
C LEU A 16 -52.23 4.37 -2.41
N ARG A 17 -52.55 5.25 -1.44
CA ARG A 17 -52.92 6.64 -1.69
C ARG A 17 -51.69 7.50 -2.00
N LEU A 18 -51.34 7.63 -3.28
CA LEU A 18 -50.51 8.74 -3.78
C LEU A 18 -51.42 9.82 -4.42
N PRO A 19 -51.15 11.13 -4.25
CA PRO A 19 -51.97 12.17 -4.84
C PRO A 19 -51.68 12.38 -6.35
N GLY A 20 -52.72 12.35 -7.18
CA GLY A 20 -52.81 13.27 -8.33
C GLY A 20 -53.36 14.62 -7.86
N ARG A 21 -53.51 15.66 -8.67
CA ARG A 21 -53.35 15.87 -10.14
C ARG A 21 -52.99 17.37 -10.32
N SER A 22 -52.52 17.87 -11.46
CA SER A 22 -53.34 18.10 -12.67
C SER A 22 -52.48 18.44 -13.89
N SER A 23 -53.00 18.13 -15.09
CA SER A 23 -52.57 18.73 -16.36
C SER A 23 -53.37 20.01 -16.65
N ASP A 24 -52.90 20.86 -17.58
CA ASP A 24 -53.60 21.11 -18.86
C ASP A 24 -52.97 22.28 -19.68
N LEU A 25 -53.05 22.16 -21.02
CA LEU A 25 -52.88 23.21 -22.06
C LEU A 25 -51.50 23.90 -22.19
N SER A 26 -51.05 24.37 -23.38
CA SER A 26 -51.40 24.01 -24.77
C SER A 26 -50.34 24.60 -25.74
N GLU A 27 -50.06 23.95 -26.87
CA GLU A 27 -49.31 24.59 -27.97
C GLU A 27 -50.13 25.70 -28.65
N ARG A 28 -49.55 26.91 -28.79
CA ARG A 28 -49.63 27.79 -29.99
C ARG A 28 -48.72 29.01 -29.84
N ASP A 29 -48.60 29.77 -30.94
CA ASP A 29 -47.84 31.02 -31.11
C ASP A 29 -46.31 30.89 -30.95
N ARG A 30 -45.50 30.58 -31.97
CA ARG A 30 -45.32 31.14 -33.34
C ARG A 30 -44.76 32.58 -33.42
N LEU A 31 -43.44 32.61 -33.65
CA LEU A 31 -42.71 33.39 -34.67
C LEU A 31 -42.30 34.86 -34.43
N ALA A 32 -41.18 35.18 -35.10
CA ALA A 32 -40.59 36.50 -35.39
C ALA A 32 -39.79 37.17 -34.22
N ALA A 33 -38.67 37.88 -34.45
CA ALA A 33 -37.99 38.23 -35.71
C ALA A 33 -36.45 38.38 -35.61
N ARG A 34 -35.75 37.97 -36.68
CA ARG A 34 -34.59 38.62 -37.35
C ARG A 34 -33.49 39.34 -36.53
N SER A 35 -32.30 38.73 -36.55
CA SER A 35 -31.06 39.26 -37.17
C SER A 35 -30.67 40.76 -36.99
N ARG A 36 -29.46 41.00 -36.43
CA ARG A 36 -28.49 42.02 -36.91
C ARG A 36 -27.07 41.83 -36.36
N ASN A 37 -26.09 41.95 -37.27
CA ASN A 37 -24.65 42.20 -37.08
C ASN A 37 -24.32 43.51 -37.86
N PRO A 38 -23.11 44.11 -37.78
CA PRO A 38 -22.08 44.13 -36.73
C PRO A 38 -21.90 45.60 -36.22
N PRO A 39 -20.72 46.27 -36.03
CA PRO A 39 -19.50 46.31 -36.88
C PRO A 39 -18.15 46.09 -36.16
N HIS A 40 -17.04 46.13 -36.92
CA HIS A 40 -15.64 46.13 -36.44
C HIS A 40 -15.22 47.45 -35.75
N PHE A 41 -14.16 47.40 -34.92
CA PHE A 41 -13.09 48.41 -34.95
C PHE A 41 -11.73 47.86 -34.44
N GLN A 42 -10.66 48.16 -35.18
CA GLN A 42 -9.23 48.02 -34.83
C GLN A 42 -8.51 49.05 -35.73
N PRO A 43 -7.67 49.95 -35.18
CA PRO A 43 -6.21 49.75 -34.95
C PRO A 43 -5.83 50.12 -33.48
N ASP A 44 -4.60 50.21 -32.94
CA ASP A 44 -3.19 49.81 -33.23
C ASP A 44 -2.36 50.11 -31.92
N LEU A 45 -1.07 49.78 -31.67
CA LEU A 45 0.01 49.05 -32.39
C LEU A 45 0.99 48.39 -31.37
N GLN A 46 2.22 48.08 -31.80
CA GLN A 46 3.40 47.52 -31.10
C GLN A 46 4.25 48.57 -30.31
N PRO A 47 5.30 48.20 -29.51
CA PRO A 47 6.18 47.04 -29.68
C PRO A 47 6.58 46.18 -28.45
N ASP A 48 6.97 44.94 -28.81
CA ASP A 48 8.03 44.05 -28.30
C ASP A 48 8.57 44.19 -26.87
N LEU A 49 8.65 43.04 -26.17
CA LEU A 49 9.93 42.38 -25.86
C LEU A 49 9.74 40.96 -25.30
N GLN A 50 10.13 39.94 -26.07
CA GLN A 50 10.44 38.60 -25.53
C GLN A 50 11.83 38.61 -24.88
N PRO A 51 12.03 37.86 -23.79
CA PRO A 51 13.29 37.21 -23.50
C PRO A 51 13.14 35.69 -23.74
N ASP A 52 13.60 35.22 -24.90
CA ASP A 52 13.69 33.78 -25.18
C ASP A 52 14.79 33.15 -24.33
N HIS A 53 14.39 32.28 -23.40
CA HIS A 53 15.30 31.38 -22.68
C HIS A 53 14.79 29.94 -22.79
N ASP A 54 14.76 29.44 -24.03
CA ASP A 54 14.87 28.00 -24.28
C ASP A 54 16.23 27.52 -23.76
N TYR A 55 16.19 26.71 -22.70
CA TYR A 55 17.32 25.91 -22.22
C TYR A 55 16.85 24.46 -22.02
N GLY A 56 16.24 23.90 -23.06
CA GLY A 56 15.85 22.49 -23.13
C GLY A 56 17.04 21.52 -23.12
N GLN A 57 17.63 21.26 -21.95
CA GLN A 57 18.11 19.91 -21.70
C GLN A 57 16.90 19.00 -21.52
N ALA A 58 16.75 18.03 -22.43
CA ALA A 58 15.69 17.02 -22.37
C ALA A 58 15.95 16.06 -21.19
N PHE A 59 15.46 16.44 -20.01
CA PHE A 59 15.26 15.50 -18.90
C PHE A 59 14.22 14.45 -19.31
N ASP A 60 14.25 13.25 -18.72
CA ASP A 60 13.36 12.17 -19.13
C ASP A 60 11.90 12.48 -18.72
N ASP A 61 11.08 12.94 -19.69
CA ASP A 61 9.68 13.38 -19.53
C ASP A 61 8.75 12.32 -18.92
N ARG A 62 9.22 11.08 -18.79
CA ARG A 62 8.58 9.99 -18.05
C ARG A 62 8.33 10.33 -16.57
N VAL A 63 9.09 11.25 -15.97
CA VAL A 63 8.97 11.59 -14.54
C VAL A 63 8.35 12.97 -14.33
N SER A 64 7.09 12.98 -13.88
CA SER A 64 6.31 14.20 -13.68
C SER A 64 6.98 15.19 -12.70
N ALA A 65 6.84 16.49 -12.97
CA ALA A 65 7.42 17.56 -12.13
C ALA A 65 7.03 17.47 -10.64
N PRO A 66 5.78 17.09 -10.23
CA PRO A 66 5.45 16.84 -8.83
C PRO A 66 6.30 15.74 -8.18
N LEU A 67 6.59 14.63 -8.89
CA LEU A 67 7.48 13.59 -8.37
C LEU A 67 8.92 14.08 -8.26
N ARG A 68 9.44 14.76 -9.29
CA ARG A 68 10.80 15.32 -9.28
C ARG A 68 11.00 16.28 -8.09
N ARG A 69 9.96 17.07 -7.77
CA ARG A 69 9.90 17.93 -6.59
C ARG A 69 9.87 17.15 -5.27
N LEU A 70 9.06 16.10 -5.16
CA LEU A 70 8.98 15.25 -3.96
C LEU A 70 10.31 14.53 -3.69
N VAL A 71 10.94 13.96 -4.72
CA VAL A 71 12.25 13.32 -4.62
C VAL A 71 13.28 14.32 -4.08
N TYR A 72 13.38 15.49 -4.72
CA TYR A 72 14.25 16.57 -4.29
C TYR A 72 14.00 16.99 -2.83
N GLN A 73 12.74 17.16 -2.41
CA GLN A 73 12.38 17.61 -1.07
C GLN A 73 12.76 16.60 0.03
N ALA A 74 12.64 15.31 -0.23
CA ALA A 74 13.02 14.28 0.74
C ALA A 74 14.53 14.03 0.80
N THR A 75 15.25 14.07 -0.32
CA THR A 75 16.71 13.87 -0.33
C THR A 75 17.53 15.12 0.01
N TYR A 76 16.90 16.30 0.09
CA TYR A 76 17.55 17.59 0.37
C TYR A 76 18.35 17.63 1.68
N GLU A 77 17.90 16.89 2.70
CA GLU A 77 18.53 16.84 4.03
C GLU A 77 19.61 15.75 4.15
N LEU A 78 19.79 14.91 3.11
CA LEU A 78 20.77 13.82 3.10
C LEU A 78 22.17 14.33 2.74
N PRO A 79 23.22 14.02 3.54
CA PRO A 79 24.58 14.40 3.19
C PRO A 79 25.07 13.65 1.95
N GLN A 80 25.49 14.34 0.89
CA GLN A 80 26.02 13.72 -0.34
C GLN A 80 27.17 12.72 -0.09
N LYS A 81 27.92 12.88 1.01
CA LYS A 81 29.02 11.98 1.43
C LYS A 81 28.58 10.78 2.28
N LYS A 82 27.33 10.69 2.72
CA LYS A 82 26.82 9.58 3.54
C LYS A 82 25.92 8.69 2.68
N ARG A 83 26.20 7.38 2.69
CA ARG A 83 25.31 6.36 2.13
C ARG A 83 24.05 6.26 2.99
N THR A 84 22.88 6.39 2.38
CA THR A 84 21.57 6.25 3.04
C THR A 84 20.88 5.02 2.45
N HIS A 85 20.28 4.15 3.26
CA HIS A 85 19.66 2.93 2.73
C HIS A 85 18.40 3.27 1.92
N ALA A 86 18.13 2.56 0.82
CA ALA A 86 16.98 2.88 -0.05
C ALA A 86 15.64 2.91 0.71
N ALA A 87 15.40 1.96 1.62
CA ALA A 87 14.20 1.94 2.47
C ALA A 87 14.05 3.21 3.34
N GLN A 88 15.16 3.78 3.82
CA GLN A 88 15.15 5.04 4.58
C GLN A 88 14.74 6.23 3.70
N VAL A 89 15.05 6.20 2.40
CA VAL A 89 14.58 7.22 1.45
C VAL A 89 13.09 7.07 1.16
N GLY A 90 12.55 5.84 1.12
CA GLY A 90 11.11 5.60 1.04
C GLY A 90 10.34 6.20 2.22
N ALA A 91 10.85 6.04 3.44
CA ALA A 91 10.29 6.69 4.64
C ALA A 91 10.35 8.23 4.55
N LEU A 92 11.41 8.80 3.98
CA LEU A 92 11.52 10.25 3.76
C LEU A 92 10.54 10.76 2.70
N PHE A 93 10.20 9.97 1.66
CA PHE A 93 9.12 10.33 0.73
C PHE A 93 7.77 10.39 1.45
N ARG A 94 7.43 9.36 2.25
CA ARG A 94 6.21 9.33 3.08
C ARG A 94 6.15 10.48 4.12
N GLN A 95 7.31 10.97 4.58
CA GLN A 95 7.39 12.15 5.46
C GLN A 95 7.02 13.47 4.76
N LYS A 96 7.31 13.60 3.45
CA LYS A 96 7.02 14.82 2.68
C LYS A 96 5.66 14.77 1.95
N ASP A 97 5.18 13.58 1.61
CA ASP A 97 3.82 13.31 1.13
C ASP A 97 3.30 12.02 1.79
N ARG A 98 2.33 12.13 2.71
CA ARG A 98 1.76 10.96 3.41
C ARG A 98 1.10 9.96 2.45
N SER A 99 0.61 10.42 1.31
CA SER A 99 0.01 9.60 0.27
C SER A 99 1.04 9.09 -0.76
N PHE A 100 2.33 9.05 -0.40
CA PHE A 100 3.37 8.53 -1.27
C PHE A 100 3.36 7.00 -1.34
N SER A 101 3.14 6.50 -2.56
CA SER A 101 3.53 5.17 -3.01
C SER A 101 4.30 5.32 -4.33
N TYR A 102 5.08 4.31 -4.76
CA TYR A 102 5.77 4.38 -6.06
C TYR A 102 4.80 4.10 -7.23
N GLU A 103 3.73 3.35 -7.01
CA GLU A 103 2.64 3.06 -7.95
C GLU A 103 1.84 4.31 -8.32
N LYS A 104 1.66 5.24 -7.37
CA LYS A 104 1.08 6.59 -7.61
C LYS A 104 1.78 7.34 -8.76
N TYR A 105 3.03 6.98 -9.06
CA TYR A 105 3.84 7.54 -10.13
C TYR A 105 4.24 6.52 -11.21
N ASN A 106 3.53 5.39 -11.30
CA ASN A 106 3.69 4.29 -12.27
C ASN A 106 4.97 3.44 -12.16
N PHE A 107 5.66 3.46 -11.01
CA PHE A 107 6.82 2.60 -10.74
C PHE A 107 6.43 1.32 -9.99
N THR A 108 7.15 0.22 -10.21
CA THR A 108 6.88 -1.07 -9.54
C THR A 108 7.66 -1.29 -8.25
N LYS A 109 8.81 -0.62 -8.09
CA LYS A 109 9.58 -0.58 -6.85
C LYS A 109 10.12 0.83 -6.63
N LEU A 110 10.45 1.12 -5.37
CA LEU A 110 11.18 2.33 -4.98
C LEU A 110 12.51 2.48 -5.74
N ILE A 111 13.16 1.35 -6.08
CA ILE A 111 14.40 1.32 -6.87
C ILE A 111 14.14 1.84 -8.30
N ASP A 112 13.15 1.28 -9.01
CA ASP A 112 12.76 1.72 -10.36
C ASP A 112 12.53 3.25 -10.45
N LEU A 113 11.88 3.81 -9.41
CA LEU A 113 11.57 5.24 -9.29
C LEU A 113 12.83 6.09 -9.14
N LEU A 114 13.78 5.66 -8.32
CA LEU A 114 15.05 6.35 -8.08
C LEU A 114 15.99 6.23 -9.30
N GLU A 115 16.00 5.07 -9.97
CA GLU A 115 16.75 4.85 -11.21
C GLU A 115 16.26 5.72 -12.38
N ALA A 116 14.99 6.14 -12.37
CA ALA A 116 14.41 7.07 -13.34
C ALA A 116 14.73 8.56 -13.09
N VAL A 117 15.38 8.91 -11.97
CA VAL A 117 15.86 10.28 -11.68
C VAL A 117 17.35 10.31 -11.28
N PRO A 118 18.25 9.79 -12.14
CA PRO A 118 19.69 9.68 -11.84
C PRO A 118 20.39 11.04 -11.73
N ASP A 119 19.71 12.11 -12.17
CA ASP A 119 20.14 13.50 -12.07
C ASP A 119 19.69 14.17 -10.76
N LEU A 120 18.79 13.56 -9.98
CA LEU A 120 18.43 13.96 -8.62
C LEU A 120 19.13 13.11 -7.56
N VAL A 121 19.26 11.80 -7.80
CA VAL A 121 19.89 10.84 -6.88
C VAL A 121 20.94 10.00 -7.59
N GLN A 122 22.00 9.63 -6.87
CA GLN A 122 22.96 8.62 -7.30
C GLN A 122 22.78 7.38 -6.42
N MET A 123 22.72 6.22 -7.05
CA MET A 123 22.52 4.93 -6.40
C MET A 123 23.80 4.11 -6.42
N GLU A 124 23.96 3.26 -5.41
CA GLU A 124 25.03 2.29 -5.30
C GLU A 124 24.43 0.96 -4.85
N ARG A 125 24.46 -0.03 -5.74
CA ARG A 125 24.07 -1.41 -5.46
C ARG A 125 25.29 -2.18 -4.94
N ILE A 126 25.12 -2.86 -3.81
CA ILE A 126 26.14 -3.75 -3.23
C ILE A 126 25.56 -5.17 -3.27
N GLU A 127 26.24 -6.07 -3.99
CA GLU A 127 25.86 -7.49 -3.98
C GLU A 127 26.05 -8.11 -2.59
N PRO A 128 25.31 -9.17 -2.24
CA PRO A 128 25.51 -9.87 -0.97
C PRO A 128 26.90 -10.49 -0.85
N ASP A 129 27.30 -10.82 0.39
CA ASP A 129 28.49 -11.62 0.64
C ASP A 129 28.35 -13.01 -0.05
N PRO A 130 29.36 -13.49 -0.81
CA PRO A 130 29.32 -14.80 -1.45
C PRO A 130 29.06 -15.99 -0.50
N SER A 131 29.29 -15.83 0.81
CA SER A 131 28.96 -16.82 1.84
C SER A 131 27.46 -16.90 2.18
N LYS A 132 26.63 -15.93 1.75
CA LYS A 132 25.17 -15.91 1.93
C LYS A 132 24.43 -15.83 0.57
N PRO A 133 24.47 -16.89 -0.26
CA PRO A 133 24.01 -16.90 -1.66
C PRO A 133 22.47 -16.85 -1.87
N GLY A 134 21.71 -16.29 -0.92
CA GLY A 134 20.27 -16.08 -1.02
C GLY A 134 19.79 -14.71 -0.54
N ALA A 135 20.67 -13.86 0.00
CA ALA A 135 20.30 -12.52 0.45
C ALA A 135 20.07 -11.55 -0.74
N ALA A 136 19.28 -10.51 -0.54
CA ALA A 136 19.02 -9.49 -1.56
C ALA A 136 20.18 -8.48 -1.69
N PRO A 137 20.46 -7.94 -2.90
CA PRO A 137 21.45 -6.88 -3.07
C PRO A 137 21.00 -5.58 -2.40
N VAL A 138 21.90 -4.95 -1.67
CA VAL A 138 21.62 -3.78 -0.83
C VAL A 138 21.79 -2.50 -1.64
N TYR A 139 20.77 -1.64 -1.63
CA TYR A 139 20.77 -0.38 -2.38
C TYR A 139 20.99 0.82 -1.46
N TYR A 140 22.02 1.61 -1.75
CA TYR A 140 22.29 2.89 -1.11
C TYR A 140 22.03 4.06 -2.05
N VAL A 141 21.57 5.17 -1.47
CA VAL A 141 21.12 6.37 -2.18
C VAL A 141 21.81 7.60 -1.56
N ARG A 142 22.15 8.56 -2.41
CA ARG A 142 22.70 9.88 -2.02
C ARG A 142 22.29 10.94 -3.06
N PRO A 143 22.04 12.20 -2.70
CA PRO A 143 21.64 13.21 -3.67
C PRO A 143 22.76 13.47 -4.69
N ALA A 144 22.39 13.63 -5.97
CA ALA A 144 23.33 13.88 -7.06
C ALA A 144 24.02 15.26 -6.92
N THR A 145 23.39 16.22 -6.25
CA THR A 145 23.95 17.55 -5.97
C THR A 145 23.57 17.97 -4.55
N ASP A 146 24.56 18.40 -3.76
CA ASP A 146 24.33 19.02 -2.44
C ASP A 146 23.84 20.47 -2.64
N THR A 147 22.57 20.62 -3.01
CA THR A 147 21.93 21.92 -3.25
C THR A 147 21.91 22.80 -2.00
N ARG A 148 21.89 22.19 -0.81
CA ARG A 148 21.89 22.88 0.47
C ARG A 148 23.22 23.58 0.70
N LYS A 149 24.32 22.85 0.53
CA LYS A 149 25.67 23.44 0.56
C LYS A 149 25.89 24.43 -0.58
N LEU A 150 25.41 24.13 -1.81
CA LEU A 150 25.50 25.04 -2.95
C LEU A 150 24.87 26.40 -2.63
N LEU A 151 23.56 26.44 -2.32
CA LEU A 151 22.84 27.66 -1.94
C LEU A 151 23.52 28.43 -0.80
N THR A 152 23.97 27.71 0.23
CA THR A 152 24.69 28.32 1.37
C THR A 152 26.01 28.95 0.93
N THR A 153 26.80 28.28 0.09
CA THR A 153 28.10 28.77 -0.39
C THR A 153 27.93 29.95 -1.36
N THR A 154 26.91 29.89 -2.23
CA THR A 154 26.61 30.98 -3.17
C THR A 154 26.14 32.23 -2.42
N LEU A 155 25.16 32.11 -1.52
CA LEU A 155 24.67 33.27 -0.74
C LEU A 155 25.74 33.85 0.19
N ALA A 156 26.54 33.01 0.86
CA ALA A 156 27.63 33.49 1.72
C ALA A 156 28.79 34.17 0.95
N SER A 157 28.80 34.12 -0.38
CA SER A 157 29.75 34.89 -1.20
C SER A 157 29.29 36.32 -1.51
N TYR A 158 28.02 36.66 -1.26
CA TYR A 158 27.48 38.01 -1.40
C TYR A 158 27.75 38.85 -0.15
N ASN A 159 28.95 39.41 -0.07
CA ASN A 159 29.40 40.23 1.06
C ASN A 159 28.86 41.68 0.99
N SER A 160 27.54 41.86 0.92
CA SER A 160 26.88 43.17 0.98
C SER A 160 26.50 43.55 2.41
N ALA A 161 26.55 44.84 2.76
CA ALA A 161 26.30 45.33 4.12
C ALA A 161 24.94 44.89 4.72
N ASP A 162 23.91 44.73 3.87
CA ASP A 162 22.54 44.39 4.28
C ASP A 162 22.24 42.87 4.20
N GLY A 163 23.15 42.09 3.60
CA GLY A 163 23.02 40.66 3.29
C GLY A 163 22.03 40.27 2.17
N TRP A 164 21.28 41.21 1.59
CA TRP A 164 20.26 40.93 0.57
C TRP A 164 20.83 40.71 -0.84
N VAL A 165 20.33 39.68 -1.54
CA VAL A 165 20.71 39.32 -2.92
C VAL A 165 19.46 39.27 -3.81
N HIS A 166 19.52 39.78 -5.04
CA HIS A 166 18.42 39.64 -6.00
C HIS A 166 18.34 38.21 -6.55
N LEU A 167 17.12 37.71 -6.81
CA LEU A 167 16.91 36.35 -7.31
C LEU A 167 17.69 36.06 -8.60
N ASP A 168 17.69 36.98 -9.56
CA ASP A 168 18.37 36.77 -10.86
C ASP A 168 19.89 36.68 -10.69
N SER A 169 20.48 37.56 -9.86
CA SER A 169 21.90 37.53 -9.52
C SER A 169 22.28 36.22 -8.80
N LEU A 170 21.41 35.73 -7.92
CA LEU A 170 21.60 34.42 -7.28
C LEU A 170 21.51 33.27 -8.30
N TYR A 171 20.59 33.34 -9.27
CA TYR A 171 20.46 32.34 -10.33
C TYR A 171 21.69 32.31 -11.25
N GLU A 172 22.20 33.47 -11.66
CA GLU A 172 23.49 33.58 -12.35
C GLU A 172 24.64 32.97 -11.55
N ALA A 173 24.74 33.25 -10.25
CA ALA A 173 25.83 32.74 -9.43
C ALA A 173 25.72 31.22 -9.21
N LEU A 174 24.50 30.68 -9.09
CA LEU A 174 24.25 29.23 -9.01
C LEU A 174 24.62 28.51 -10.30
N THR A 175 24.21 29.03 -11.45
CA THR A 175 24.56 28.46 -12.78
C THR A 175 26.05 28.60 -13.09
N ARG A 176 26.69 29.71 -12.68
CA ARG A 176 28.15 29.92 -12.76
C ARG A 176 28.94 28.99 -11.84
N GLN A 177 28.43 28.64 -10.66
CA GLN A 177 29.05 27.67 -9.74
C GLN A 177 28.72 26.20 -10.09
N ASN A 178 27.59 25.95 -10.76
CA ASN A 178 27.18 24.63 -11.25
C ASN A 178 26.41 24.76 -12.59
N PRO A 179 27.11 24.61 -13.74
CA PRO A 179 26.47 24.69 -15.06
C PRO A 179 25.40 23.63 -15.36
N SER A 180 25.22 22.63 -14.49
CA SER A 180 24.10 21.65 -14.58
C SER A 180 22.86 22.05 -13.77
N PHE A 181 22.84 23.25 -13.18
CA PHE A 181 21.72 23.75 -12.39
C PHE A 181 20.55 24.21 -13.29
N SER A 182 19.37 23.63 -13.06
CA SER A 182 18.09 23.97 -13.71
C SER A 182 16.99 23.89 -12.65
N THR A 183 15.92 24.67 -12.78
CA THR A 183 14.73 24.60 -11.90
C THR A 183 13.83 23.42 -12.27
N GLN A 184 13.69 23.13 -13.57
CA GLN A 184 12.92 22.02 -14.11
C GLN A 184 13.46 20.68 -13.62
N ARG A 185 14.79 20.54 -13.52
CA ARG A 185 15.48 19.39 -12.89
C ARG A 185 14.88 19.03 -11.52
N TYR A 186 14.59 20.01 -10.68
CA TYR A 186 14.01 19.81 -9.34
C TYR A 186 12.47 19.88 -9.31
N GLY A 187 11.80 19.89 -10.46
CA GLY A 187 10.33 19.92 -10.55
C GLY A 187 9.70 21.29 -10.29
N PHE A 188 10.38 22.40 -10.59
CA PHE A 188 9.85 23.76 -10.47
C PHE A 188 9.77 24.46 -11.83
N SER A 189 8.67 25.19 -12.05
CA SER A 189 8.43 26.07 -13.19
C SER A 189 9.45 27.21 -13.29
N ASP A 190 9.82 27.75 -12.13
CA ASP A 190 10.53 29.02 -12.01
C ASP A 190 11.46 29.02 -10.78
N PHE A 191 12.42 29.94 -10.78
CA PHE A 191 13.43 30.02 -9.73
C PHE A 191 12.88 30.56 -8.41
N LYS A 192 11.83 31.40 -8.44
CA LYS A 192 11.22 31.96 -7.23
C LYS A 192 10.53 30.87 -6.42
N ALA A 193 9.73 30.01 -7.04
CA ALA A 193 9.11 28.86 -6.41
C ALA A 193 10.14 27.85 -5.85
N PHE A 194 11.26 27.63 -6.58
CA PHE A 194 12.37 26.81 -6.08
C PHE A 194 12.96 27.37 -4.78
N ILE A 195 13.27 28.67 -4.72
CA ILE A 195 13.83 29.33 -3.52
C ILE A 195 12.78 29.47 -2.40
N GLN A 196 11.50 29.70 -2.72
CA GLN A 196 10.41 29.71 -1.74
C GLN A 196 10.25 28.35 -1.04
N SER A 197 10.59 27.24 -1.70
CA SER A 197 10.62 25.92 -1.06
C SER A 197 11.73 25.73 0.00
N ARG A 198 12.56 26.76 0.24
CA ARG A 198 13.77 26.71 1.09
C ARG A 198 13.76 27.73 2.23
N SER A 199 12.57 28.01 2.77
CA SER A 199 12.38 28.78 4.01
C SER A 199 13.06 28.17 5.26
N ASP A 200 13.61 26.95 5.18
CA ASP A 200 14.49 26.37 6.21
C ASP A 200 15.90 26.98 6.24
N LEU A 201 16.30 27.65 5.16
CA LEU A 201 17.64 28.17 4.89
C LEU A 201 17.64 29.67 4.59
N VAL A 202 16.62 30.18 3.89
CA VAL A 202 16.55 31.58 3.42
C VAL A 202 15.31 32.33 3.90
N GLU A 203 15.42 33.65 3.95
CA GLU A 203 14.31 34.57 4.17
C GLU A 203 14.19 35.57 3.00
N PHE A 204 12.97 36.02 2.72
CA PHE A 204 12.65 36.99 1.67
C PHE A 204 12.45 38.39 2.28
N LYS A 205 12.81 39.44 1.54
CA LYS A 205 12.59 40.82 1.97
C LYS A 205 11.09 41.15 1.88
N ALA A 206 10.47 41.49 3.00
CA ALA A 206 9.02 41.70 3.11
C ALA A 206 8.47 42.69 2.06
N ASP A 207 9.15 43.83 1.91
CA ASP A 207 8.74 44.91 1.01
C ASP A 207 9.18 44.67 -0.46
N SER A 208 9.90 43.59 -0.74
CA SER A 208 10.49 43.32 -2.06
C SER A 208 10.80 41.82 -2.24
N PRO A 209 9.79 40.97 -2.54
CA PRO A 209 9.92 39.51 -2.60
C PRO A 209 10.71 38.97 -3.81
N SER A 210 11.58 39.79 -4.40
CA SER A 210 12.64 39.41 -5.35
C SER A 210 14.03 39.48 -4.71
N TYR A 211 14.14 39.88 -3.45
CA TYR A 211 15.36 39.84 -2.65
C TYR A 211 15.30 38.75 -1.58
N VAL A 212 16.41 38.04 -1.42
CA VAL A 212 16.57 36.88 -0.54
C VAL A 212 17.91 36.95 0.20
N ARG A 213 17.99 36.38 1.41
CA ARG A 213 19.25 36.18 2.15
C ARG A 213 19.21 34.92 3.01
N LEU A 214 20.36 34.49 3.53
CA LEU A 214 20.42 33.41 4.52
C LEU A 214 19.76 33.83 5.83
N ASN A 215 19.05 32.91 6.48
CA ASN A 215 18.38 33.19 7.76
C ASN A 215 19.43 33.33 8.89
N PRO A 216 19.58 34.52 9.52
CA PRO A 216 20.64 34.79 10.49
C PRO A 216 20.51 33.97 11.78
N SER A 217 19.32 33.41 12.07
CA SER A 217 19.11 32.55 13.25
C SER A 217 19.83 31.20 13.18
N ARG A 218 20.32 30.79 11.99
CA ARG A 218 20.92 29.46 11.77
C ARG A 218 22.45 29.44 11.59
N GLU A 219 23.10 30.59 11.34
CA GLU A 219 24.56 30.68 11.20
C GLU A 219 25.29 30.08 12.42
N ARG A 220 24.80 30.39 13.62
CA ARG A 220 25.40 29.98 14.91
C ARG A 220 25.41 28.47 15.19
N ARG A 221 24.74 27.62 14.38
CA ARG A 221 24.74 26.15 14.54
C ARG A 221 25.71 25.40 13.61
N LEU A 222 26.38 26.07 12.67
CA LEU A 222 27.19 25.41 11.65
C LEU A 222 28.69 25.29 11.98
N ILE A 223 29.13 25.81 13.13
CA ILE A 223 30.55 25.83 13.52
C ILE A 223 30.85 24.76 14.60
N ALA A 224 31.85 23.92 14.29
CA ALA A 224 32.59 23.01 15.18
C ALA A 224 31.84 21.83 15.86
N ARG A 225 32.10 20.61 15.37
CA ARG A 225 32.44 19.44 16.21
C ARG A 225 33.69 18.73 15.62
N PRO A 226 34.63 18.22 16.44
CA PRO A 226 35.90 17.68 15.96
C PRO A 226 35.80 16.26 15.38
N LYS A 227 36.81 15.86 14.59
CA LYS A 227 36.92 14.52 13.99
C LYS A 227 37.28 13.47 15.05
N ARG A 228 36.59 12.33 15.06
CA ARG A 228 37.02 11.10 15.73
C ARG A 228 37.78 10.21 14.75
N ILE A 229 38.93 9.70 15.16
CA ILE A 229 39.77 8.77 14.37
C ILE A 229 39.24 7.33 14.54
N VAL A 230 39.36 6.51 13.50
CA VAL A 230 39.01 5.08 13.52
C VAL A 230 40.21 4.27 13.01
N PRO A 231 40.71 3.26 13.74
CA PRO A 231 41.80 2.40 13.29
C PRO A 231 41.32 1.30 12.32
N ARG A 232 42.21 0.82 11.45
CA ARG A 232 42.02 -0.38 10.62
C ARG A 232 42.54 -1.63 11.36
N LYS A 233 41.93 -2.79 11.09
CA LYS A 233 42.55 -4.12 11.26
C LYS A 233 42.51 -4.92 9.93
N PRO A 234 43.34 -5.97 9.77
CA PRO A 234 43.68 -6.54 8.46
C PRO A 234 42.80 -7.73 8.04
N ALA A 235 43.05 -8.23 6.82
CA ALA A 235 42.37 -9.37 6.22
C ALA A 235 43.14 -10.71 6.37
N ALA A 236 42.37 -11.79 6.44
CA ALA A 236 42.73 -13.20 6.21
C ALA A 236 41.39 -13.95 5.93
N GLY A 237 41.32 -15.11 5.27
CA GLY A 237 42.34 -15.91 4.59
C GLY A 237 41.65 -17.13 3.94
N ASN A 238 42.22 -17.72 2.88
CA ASN A 238 41.55 -18.78 2.11
C ASN A 238 41.39 -20.10 2.90
N GLY A 239 40.24 -20.76 2.71
CA GLY A 239 39.99 -22.15 3.12
C GLY A 239 39.00 -22.84 2.18
N SER A 240 39.37 -24.01 1.65
CA SER A 240 38.49 -24.95 0.95
C SER A 240 37.95 -25.98 1.98
N ASN A 241 37.03 -26.93 1.70
CA ASN A 241 36.74 -27.71 0.48
C ASN A 241 35.26 -28.23 0.52
N PRO A 242 34.80 -29.19 -0.32
CA PRO A 242 33.37 -29.27 -0.71
C PRO A 242 32.55 -30.38 -0.03
N SER A 243 31.23 -30.31 -0.21
CA SER A 243 30.43 -31.50 -0.61
C SER A 243 29.25 -31.05 -1.48
N SER A 244 28.69 -31.98 -2.28
CA SER A 244 27.58 -31.69 -3.20
C SER A 244 26.45 -32.70 -3.00
N ASN A 245 25.21 -32.25 -3.16
CA ASN A 245 24.04 -33.11 -3.36
C ASN A 245 23.04 -32.39 -4.29
N PRO A 246 22.24 -33.13 -5.07
CA PRO A 246 21.61 -32.59 -6.28
C PRO A 246 20.33 -31.79 -6.00
N THR A 247 20.29 -30.56 -6.51
CA THR A 247 19.09 -29.70 -6.46
C THR A 247 18.04 -30.16 -7.46
N LEU A 248 16.81 -30.40 -6.99
CA LEU A 248 15.62 -30.42 -7.85
C LEU A 248 15.38 -29.00 -8.41
N SER A 249 15.26 -28.87 -9.72
CA SER A 249 15.20 -27.58 -10.41
C SER A 249 13.85 -26.88 -10.23
N ARG A 250 13.87 -25.70 -9.59
CA ARG A 250 12.72 -24.80 -9.44
C ARG A 250 12.41 -24.10 -10.78
N PRO A 251 11.12 -23.95 -11.19
CA PRO A 251 10.77 -23.18 -12.39
C PRO A 251 11.18 -21.69 -12.28
N ALA A 252 11.32 -21.03 -13.44
CA ALA A 252 11.77 -19.64 -13.53
C ALA A 252 10.74 -18.62 -12.99
N ASP A 253 11.23 -17.49 -12.47
CA ASP A 253 10.42 -16.42 -11.88
C ASP A 253 9.40 -15.83 -12.87
N LEU A 254 8.12 -16.01 -12.55
CA LEU A 254 7.02 -15.31 -13.19
C LEU A 254 6.92 -13.88 -12.63
N LYS A 255 7.24 -12.88 -13.46
CA LYS A 255 7.05 -11.47 -13.10
C LYS A 255 5.56 -11.13 -13.09
N ILE A 256 4.96 -11.19 -11.90
CA ILE A 256 3.57 -10.82 -11.63
C ILE A 256 3.38 -9.31 -11.79
N GLU A 257 2.31 -8.89 -12.47
CA GLU A 257 1.95 -7.47 -12.61
C GLU A 257 0.46 -7.22 -12.27
N SER A 258 0.11 -5.96 -11.94
CA SER A 258 -1.28 -5.57 -11.71
C SER A 258 -2.06 -5.50 -13.02
N LEU A 259 -3.40 -5.66 -12.97
CA LEU A 259 -4.24 -5.59 -14.18
C LEU A 259 -4.15 -4.24 -14.90
N SER A 260 -4.07 -3.12 -14.15
CA SER A 260 -3.86 -1.79 -14.72
C SER A 260 -2.53 -1.69 -15.46
N LYS A 261 -1.44 -2.22 -14.89
CA LYS A 261 -0.12 -2.24 -15.54
C LYS A 261 -0.08 -3.16 -16.75
N ALA A 262 -0.63 -4.37 -16.63
CA ALA A 262 -0.68 -5.37 -17.70
C ALA A 262 -1.52 -4.92 -18.91
N ALA A 263 -2.52 -4.07 -18.68
CA ALA A 263 -3.30 -3.41 -19.74
C ALA A 263 -2.73 -2.03 -20.15
N GLY A 264 -1.89 -1.40 -19.34
CA GLY A 264 -1.39 -0.04 -19.57
C GLY A 264 -2.44 1.06 -19.39
N ILE A 265 -3.46 0.84 -18.55
CA ILE A 265 -4.58 1.77 -18.33
C ILE A 265 -4.46 2.54 -17.01
N SER A 266 -5.00 3.77 -16.96
CA SER A 266 -5.04 4.57 -15.73
C SER A 266 -5.96 3.95 -14.67
N MET A 267 -5.79 4.37 -13.41
CA MET A 267 -6.62 3.87 -12.31
C MET A 267 -8.10 4.27 -12.45
N GLU A 268 -8.37 5.47 -12.98
CA GLU A 268 -9.71 5.94 -13.34
C GLU A 268 -10.35 5.06 -14.43
N MET A 269 -9.58 4.70 -15.47
CA MET A 269 -10.04 3.78 -16.51
C MET A 269 -10.27 2.36 -15.96
N LEU A 270 -9.44 1.88 -15.02
CA LEU A 270 -9.70 0.63 -14.32
C LEU A 270 -11.00 0.69 -13.49
N ASN A 271 -11.26 1.79 -12.77
CA ASN A 271 -12.53 2.00 -12.06
C ASN A 271 -13.74 1.98 -13.02
N GLN A 272 -13.63 2.61 -14.20
CA GLN A 272 -14.66 2.52 -15.25
C GLN A 272 -14.86 1.08 -15.71
N LYS A 273 -13.77 0.33 -15.97
CA LYS A 273 -13.85 -1.08 -16.38
C LYS A 273 -14.42 -2.00 -15.30
N VAL A 274 -14.11 -1.78 -14.02
CA VAL A 274 -14.75 -2.47 -12.89
C VAL A 274 -16.27 -2.17 -12.85
N SER A 275 -16.67 -0.95 -13.21
CA SER A 275 -18.10 -0.56 -13.29
C SER A 275 -18.82 -1.24 -14.47
N GLU A 276 -18.15 -1.38 -15.62
CA GLU A 276 -18.65 -2.18 -16.76
C GLU A 276 -18.81 -3.67 -16.40
N LEU A 277 -17.89 -4.23 -15.61
CA LEU A 277 -17.98 -5.60 -15.09
C LEU A 277 -19.16 -5.77 -14.12
N ALA A 278 -19.34 -4.84 -13.17
CA ALA A 278 -20.45 -4.85 -12.21
C ALA A 278 -21.83 -4.84 -12.91
N ALA A 279 -21.94 -4.13 -14.05
CA ALA A 279 -23.19 -4.00 -14.80
C ALA A 279 -23.61 -5.28 -15.57
N ILE A 280 -22.70 -6.24 -15.77
CA ILE A 280 -23.00 -7.52 -16.47
C ILE A 280 -22.91 -8.76 -15.57
N ALA A 281 -22.33 -8.63 -14.38
CA ALA A 281 -22.21 -9.71 -13.40
C ALA A 281 -23.54 -10.00 -12.68
N LEU A 282 -23.59 -11.11 -11.95
CA LEU A 282 -24.61 -11.34 -10.92
C LEU A 282 -24.63 -10.16 -9.92
N PRO A 283 -25.81 -9.63 -9.56
CA PRO A 283 -25.91 -8.55 -8.58
C PRO A 283 -25.36 -8.96 -7.20
N GLU A 284 -24.39 -8.20 -6.70
CA GLU A 284 -23.80 -8.34 -5.37
C GLU A 284 -23.51 -6.95 -4.77
N ASN A 285 -23.42 -6.90 -3.44
CA ASN A 285 -23.01 -5.69 -2.72
C ASN A 285 -21.49 -5.60 -2.74
N TRP A 286 -20.95 -4.72 -3.59
CA TRP A 286 -19.50 -4.53 -3.79
C TRP A 286 -18.91 -3.36 -2.99
N TYR A 287 -19.61 -2.93 -1.94
CA TYR A 287 -19.22 -1.87 -1.00
C TYR A 287 -19.78 -2.18 0.41
N PHE A 288 -19.24 -1.51 1.43
CA PHE A 288 -19.72 -1.60 2.81
C PHE A 288 -20.62 -0.42 3.17
N GLY A 289 -21.66 -0.66 3.98
CA GLY A 289 -22.58 0.36 4.46
C GLY A 289 -23.85 0.49 3.61
N PRO A 290 -24.76 1.41 3.97
CA PRO A 290 -26.10 1.50 3.38
C PRO A 290 -26.14 2.18 2.00
N GLN A 291 -25.04 2.79 1.56
CA GLN A 291 -24.91 3.53 0.29
C GLN A 291 -23.50 3.31 -0.29
N PRO A 292 -23.33 3.38 -1.63
CA PRO A 292 -22.03 3.26 -2.26
C PRO A 292 -21.11 4.46 -1.94
N PRO A 293 -19.77 4.29 -2.03
CA PRO A 293 -18.81 5.38 -1.87
C PRO A 293 -19.00 6.48 -2.92
N ALA A 294 -18.76 7.73 -2.53
CA ALA A 294 -18.90 8.90 -3.41
C ALA A 294 -17.76 9.04 -4.43
N ASP A 295 -16.59 8.48 -4.14
CA ASP A 295 -15.43 8.44 -5.04
C ASP A 295 -15.51 7.28 -6.05
N PHE A 296 -15.94 6.10 -5.60
CA PHE A 296 -16.02 4.91 -6.44
C PHE A 296 -16.96 3.83 -5.90
N ALA A 297 -17.99 3.48 -6.67
CA ALA A 297 -19.10 2.64 -6.20
C ALA A 297 -18.78 1.16 -5.88
N TYR A 298 -17.63 0.61 -6.33
CA TYR A 298 -17.38 -0.85 -6.33
C TYR A 298 -16.01 -1.29 -5.74
N PRO A 299 -15.56 -0.78 -4.58
CA PRO A 299 -14.22 -1.03 -4.04
C PRO A 299 -13.91 -2.52 -3.83
N ILE A 300 -14.88 -3.30 -3.34
CA ILE A 300 -14.69 -4.74 -3.08
C ILE A 300 -14.47 -5.50 -4.40
N LEU A 301 -15.17 -5.12 -5.48
CA LEU A 301 -14.99 -5.72 -6.81
C LEU A 301 -13.63 -5.37 -7.43
N LYS A 302 -13.12 -4.16 -7.18
CA LYS A 302 -11.79 -3.72 -7.62
C LYS A 302 -10.69 -4.57 -6.96
N SER A 303 -10.77 -4.81 -5.65
CA SER A 303 -9.83 -5.68 -4.94
C SER A 303 -9.99 -7.15 -5.35
N TYR A 304 -11.22 -7.64 -5.49
CA TYR A 304 -11.51 -8.97 -6.03
C TYR A 304 -10.84 -9.21 -7.40
N LEU A 305 -11.01 -8.27 -8.34
CA LEU A 305 -10.43 -8.37 -9.68
C LEU A 305 -8.90 -8.25 -9.66
N ARG A 306 -8.32 -7.38 -8.83
CA ARG A 306 -6.87 -7.24 -8.61
C ARG A 306 -6.26 -8.58 -8.20
N TYR A 307 -6.76 -9.19 -7.12
CA TYR A 307 -6.15 -10.39 -6.55
C TYR A 307 -6.48 -11.66 -7.32
N THR A 308 -7.66 -11.74 -7.95
CA THR A 308 -7.97 -12.82 -8.90
C THR A 308 -7.03 -12.79 -10.11
N PHE A 309 -6.71 -11.62 -10.66
CA PHE A 309 -5.73 -11.49 -11.75
C PHE A 309 -4.30 -11.86 -11.33
N ILE A 310 -3.93 -11.62 -10.07
CA ILE A 310 -2.66 -12.08 -9.50
C ILE A 310 -2.61 -13.61 -9.39
N ARG A 311 -3.63 -14.25 -8.78
CA ARG A 311 -3.70 -15.73 -8.69
C ARG A 311 -3.69 -16.38 -10.07
N LEU A 312 -4.38 -15.82 -11.06
CA LEU A 312 -4.37 -16.30 -12.45
C LEU A 312 -3.00 -16.20 -13.15
N GLN A 313 -2.11 -15.32 -12.71
CA GLN A 313 -0.72 -15.26 -13.20
C GLN A 313 0.13 -16.37 -12.57
N HIS A 314 0.02 -16.62 -11.26
CA HIS A 314 0.67 -17.76 -10.60
C HIS A 314 0.25 -19.11 -11.24
N GLU A 315 -1.04 -19.24 -11.58
CA GLU A 315 -1.59 -20.44 -12.21
C GLU A 315 -1.35 -20.54 -13.73
N GLY A 316 -0.70 -19.54 -14.35
CA GLY A 316 -0.46 -19.52 -15.80
C GLY A 316 -1.72 -19.41 -16.68
N LYS A 317 -2.85 -18.97 -16.11
CA LYS A 317 -4.18 -18.94 -16.76
C LYS A 317 -4.52 -17.62 -17.47
N VAL A 318 -3.64 -16.61 -17.42
CA VAL A 318 -3.74 -15.41 -18.28
C VAL A 318 -3.18 -15.76 -19.67
N LEU A 319 -4.06 -16.19 -20.57
CA LEU A 319 -3.69 -16.68 -21.90
C LEU A 319 -3.34 -15.52 -22.85
N SER A 320 -2.44 -15.77 -23.79
CA SER A 320 -2.18 -14.91 -24.96
C SER A 320 -2.56 -15.66 -26.24
N SER A 321 -3.05 -14.96 -27.27
CA SER A 321 -3.33 -15.57 -28.58
C SER A 321 -2.06 -15.75 -29.41
N ASP A 322 -2.04 -16.71 -30.33
CA ASP A 322 -0.86 -17.06 -31.15
C ASP A 322 -0.22 -15.86 -31.88
N ASN A 323 -1.07 -14.93 -32.33
CA ASN A 323 -0.68 -13.69 -33.03
C ASN A 323 -0.24 -12.54 -32.09
N ASN A 324 -0.26 -12.76 -30.77
CA ASN A 324 0.08 -11.79 -29.72
C ASN A 324 -0.71 -10.45 -29.79
N GLN A 325 -1.90 -10.47 -30.40
CA GLN A 325 -2.83 -9.33 -30.47
C GLN A 325 -3.90 -9.34 -29.38
N TYR A 326 -4.12 -10.47 -28.70
CA TYR A 326 -5.11 -10.61 -27.65
C TYR A 326 -4.51 -11.29 -26.42
N LYS A 327 -4.96 -10.87 -25.23
CA LYS A 327 -4.82 -11.63 -23.99
C LYS A 327 -6.20 -11.86 -23.37
N SER A 328 -6.40 -12.95 -22.67
CA SER A 328 -7.66 -13.21 -21.98
C SER A 328 -7.50 -14.00 -20.69
N PHE A 329 -8.37 -13.71 -19.73
CA PHE A 329 -8.52 -14.47 -18.49
C PHE A 329 -10.00 -14.54 -18.09
N ASN A 330 -10.35 -15.54 -17.30
CA ASN A 330 -11.70 -15.73 -16.76
C ASN A 330 -11.80 -14.96 -15.42
N THR A 331 -12.82 -14.12 -15.23
CA THR A 331 -12.91 -13.27 -14.03
C THR A 331 -13.36 -14.02 -12.77
N GLY A 332 -13.78 -15.28 -12.89
CA GLY A 332 -14.43 -16.05 -11.84
C GLY A 332 -15.89 -15.63 -11.56
N LEU A 333 -16.36 -14.55 -12.17
CA LEU A 333 -17.74 -14.08 -12.04
C LEU A 333 -18.63 -14.64 -13.16
N LEU A 334 -19.92 -14.75 -12.87
CA LEU A 334 -20.96 -15.17 -13.80
C LEU A 334 -21.90 -14.00 -14.11
N ASP A 335 -22.57 -14.05 -15.25
CA ASP A 335 -23.72 -13.17 -15.53
C ASP A 335 -25.04 -13.70 -14.94
N THR A 336 -26.12 -12.95 -15.16
CA THR A 336 -27.49 -13.30 -14.73
C THR A 336 -28.07 -14.58 -15.36
N LEU A 337 -27.38 -15.18 -16.34
CA LEU A 337 -27.70 -16.48 -16.93
C LEU A 337 -26.69 -17.58 -16.50
N LEU A 338 -25.91 -17.32 -15.45
CA LEU A 338 -24.87 -18.18 -14.88
C LEU A 338 -23.72 -18.51 -15.86
N ARG A 339 -23.47 -17.64 -16.85
CA ARG A 339 -22.41 -17.83 -17.86
C ARG A 339 -21.13 -17.13 -17.41
N PRO A 340 -19.93 -17.76 -17.51
CA PRO A 340 -18.68 -17.13 -17.11
C PRO A 340 -18.36 -15.86 -17.89
N ILE A 341 -17.91 -14.83 -17.16
CA ILE A 341 -17.43 -13.56 -17.71
C ILE A 341 -15.91 -13.65 -17.92
N TYR A 342 -15.48 -13.27 -19.11
CA TYR A 342 -14.07 -13.23 -19.51
C TYR A 342 -13.63 -11.80 -19.73
N ALA A 343 -12.44 -11.47 -19.25
CA ALA A 343 -11.71 -10.29 -19.68
C ALA A 343 -11.03 -10.60 -21.02
N LEU A 344 -11.25 -9.76 -22.04
CA LEU A 344 -10.52 -9.77 -23.30
C LEU A 344 -9.75 -8.45 -23.42
N LEU A 345 -8.43 -8.53 -23.40
CA LEU A 345 -7.54 -7.42 -23.70
C LEU A 345 -7.17 -7.49 -25.18
N THR A 346 -7.50 -6.45 -25.94
CA THR A 346 -7.12 -6.32 -27.35
C THR A 346 -6.01 -5.29 -27.49
N ARG A 347 -4.91 -5.66 -28.17
CA ARG A 347 -3.81 -4.74 -28.47
C ARG A 347 -4.28 -3.65 -29.45
N PRO A 348 -3.91 -2.37 -29.26
CA PRO A 348 -4.21 -1.32 -30.23
C PRO A 348 -3.45 -1.56 -31.54
N ALA A 349 -3.96 -1.00 -32.63
CA ALA A 349 -3.29 -1.06 -33.93
C ALA A 349 -1.92 -0.36 -33.89
N SER A 350 -0.97 -0.87 -34.67
CA SER A 350 0.47 -0.54 -34.59
C SER A 350 0.82 0.92 -34.89
N ASP A 351 -0.11 1.66 -35.47
CA ASP A 351 -0.07 3.06 -35.89
C ASP A 351 -0.49 4.05 -34.79
N LEU A 352 -1.10 3.59 -33.70
CA LEU A 352 -1.49 4.44 -32.57
C LEU A 352 -0.33 4.62 -31.56
N PRO A 353 0.03 5.85 -31.17
CA PRO A 353 1.17 6.11 -30.28
C PRO A 353 0.95 5.62 -28.84
N ASN A 354 -0.30 5.41 -28.43
CA ASN A 354 -0.67 5.06 -27.07
C ASN A 354 -0.84 3.54 -26.90
N ARG A 355 0.14 2.88 -26.28
CA ARG A 355 0.27 1.40 -26.22
C ARG A 355 -0.71 0.68 -25.27
N GLN A 356 -1.86 1.27 -24.97
CA GLN A 356 -2.82 0.77 -23.99
C GLN A 356 -3.69 -0.35 -24.59
N TRP A 357 -3.80 -1.49 -23.92
CA TRP A 357 -4.68 -2.58 -24.30
C TRP A 357 -6.14 -2.20 -24.00
N ASN A 358 -7.01 -2.38 -24.98
CA ASN A 358 -8.45 -2.23 -24.79
C ASN A 358 -9.00 -3.43 -24.00
N LEU A 359 -9.27 -3.24 -22.71
CA LEU A 359 -9.90 -4.22 -21.82
C LEU A 359 -11.43 -4.18 -21.98
N VAL A 360 -12.03 -5.30 -22.38
CA VAL A 360 -13.48 -5.48 -22.50
C VAL A 360 -13.91 -6.76 -21.79
N PHE A 361 -14.96 -6.71 -20.98
CA PHE A 361 -15.58 -7.90 -20.39
C PHE A 361 -16.66 -8.48 -21.30
N CYS A 362 -16.71 -9.80 -21.43
CA CYS A 362 -17.63 -10.46 -22.37
C CYS A 362 -17.98 -11.90 -21.96
N ILE A 363 -19.10 -12.39 -22.49
CA ILE A 363 -19.48 -13.82 -22.44
C ILE A 363 -19.02 -14.48 -23.74
N ALA A 364 -18.46 -15.68 -23.67
CA ALA A 364 -18.01 -16.43 -24.84
C ALA A 364 -19.12 -16.55 -25.91
N GLY A 365 -18.78 -16.26 -27.18
CA GLY A 365 -19.71 -16.23 -28.32
C GLY A 365 -20.67 -15.04 -28.40
N ALA A 366 -20.80 -14.23 -27.35
CA ALA A 366 -21.74 -13.09 -27.31
C ALA A 366 -21.13 -11.78 -27.83
N GLY A 367 -21.93 -10.98 -28.54
CA GLY A 367 -21.50 -9.67 -29.07
C GLY A 367 -20.30 -9.76 -30.03
N PHE A 368 -19.50 -8.69 -30.10
CA PHE A 368 -18.26 -8.68 -30.87
C PHE A 368 -17.10 -9.31 -30.08
N ALA A 369 -16.88 -8.87 -28.84
CA ALA A 369 -15.77 -9.33 -28.00
C ALA A 369 -15.85 -10.84 -27.68
N GLY A 370 -17.03 -11.37 -27.35
CA GLY A 370 -17.19 -12.80 -27.08
C GLY A 370 -17.00 -13.70 -28.30
N LYS A 371 -17.34 -13.21 -29.51
CA LYS A 371 -17.02 -13.89 -30.77
C LYS A 371 -15.51 -13.85 -31.05
N LYS A 372 -14.86 -12.71 -30.80
CA LYS A 372 -13.40 -12.56 -30.91
C LYS A 372 -12.64 -13.47 -29.93
N LEU A 373 -13.12 -13.59 -28.70
CA LEU A 373 -12.59 -14.53 -27.70
C LEU A 373 -12.59 -15.97 -28.23
N VAL A 374 -13.75 -16.49 -28.63
CA VAL A 374 -13.86 -17.86 -29.18
C VAL A 374 -13.05 -18.05 -30.47
N ALA A 375 -12.95 -17.01 -31.31
CA ALA A 375 -12.19 -17.06 -32.56
C ALA A 375 -10.66 -16.90 -32.40
N GLN A 376 -10.15 -16.59 -31.20
CA GLN A 376 -8.71 -16.36 -30.95
C GLN A 376 -8.12 -17.26 -29.85
N PHE A 377 -8.96 -17.95 -29.08
CA PHE A 377 -8.55 -18.84 -27.99
C PHE A 377 -9.20 -20.23 -28.18
N PRO A 378 -8.49 -21.21 -28.80
CA PRO A 378 -9.01 -22.56 -29.06
C PRO A 378 -9.43 -23.33 -27.79
N ARG A 379 -8.91 -22.92 -26.63
CA ARG A 379 -9.42 -23.26 -25.31
C ARG A 379 -9.64 -21.95 -24.56
N LEU A 380 -10.82 -21.78 -23.96
CA LEU A 380 -11.12 -20.59 -23.14
C LEU A 380 -10.28 -20.61 -21.85
N PRO A 381 -9.91 -19.45 -21.29
CA PRO A 381 -9.21 -19.40 -20.01
C PRO A 381 -9.98 -20.09 -18.88
N ALA A 382 -9.29 -20.90 -18.07
CA ALA A 382 -9.86 -21.44 -16.84
C ALA A 382 -9.98 -20.35 -15.76
N ALA A 383 -10.94 -20.50 -14.85
CA ALA A 383 -11.03 -19.68 -13.64
C ALA A 383 -9.88 -19.99 -12.67
N ALA A 384 -9.64 -19.08 -11.72
CA ALA A 384 -8.69 -19.29 -10.63
C ALA A 384 -9.07 -20.54 -9.82
N ASN A 385 -8.09 -21.32 -9.37
CA ASN A 385 -8.31 -22.44 -8.45
C ASN A 385 -7.57 -22.21 -7.14
N TYR A 386 -8.29 -21.63 -6.18
CA TYR A 386 -7.78 -21.41 -4.83
C TYR A 386 -7.52 -22.70 -4.05
N PHE A 387 -8.19 -23.82 -4.37
CA PHE A 387 -8.00 -25.10 -3.67
C PHE A 387 -7.39 -26.16 -4.57
N GLU A 388 -6.08 -26.35 -4.46
CA GLU A 388 -5.40 -27.49 -5.08
C GLU A 388 -5.69 -28.79 -4.31
N GLN A 389 -5.89 -28.68 -2.98
CA GLN A 389 -6.31 -29.77 -2.10
C GLN A 389 -7.56 -29.34 -1.33
N ALA A 390 -8.58 -30.19 -1.31
CA ALA A 390 -9.90 -29.81 -0.79
C ALA A 390 -9.96 -29.66 0.75
N ASP A 391 -8.96 -30.16 1.48
CA ASP A 391 -8.85 -29.98 2.94
C ASP A 391 -8.36 -28.57 3.32
N GLN A 392 -7.71 -27.85 2.39
CA GLN A 392 -7.32 -26.44 2.57
C GLN A 392 -8.52 -25.50 2.79
N ALA A 393 -9.74 -25.93 2.43
CA ALA A 393 -10.97 -25.17 2.66
C ALA A 393 -11.50 -25.26 4.10
N PHE A 394 -10.93 -26.11 4.96
CA PHE A 394 -11.48 -26.45 6.28
C PHE A 394 -10.42 -26.47 7.39
N TYR A 395 -10.84 -26.19 8.62
CA TYR A 395 -9.95 -26.25 9.78
C TYR A 395 -9.78 -27.69 10.27
N TYR A 396 -8.56 -28.23 10.19
CA TYR A 396 -8.23 -29.59 10.62
C TYR A 396 -8.06 -29.66 12.14
N LEU A 397 -9.18 -29.80 12.86
CA LEU A 397 -9.26 -29.76 14.33
C LEU A 397 -8.28 -30.70 15.07
N ALA A 398 -7.90 -31.83 14.47
CA ALA A 398 -6.94 -32.76 15.06
C ALA A 398 -5.48 -32.25 15.09
N ALA A 399 -5.20 -31.10 14.47
CA ALA A 399 -3.95 -30.36 14.69
C ALA A 399 -3.86 -29.80 16.14
N GLY A 400 -4.99 -29.59 16.81
CA GLY A 400 -5.10 -28.78 18.03
C GLY A 400 -5.28 -27.29 17.70
N ALA A 401 -5.32 -26.45 18.75
CA ALA A 401 -5.42 -24.99 18.61
C ALA A 401 -4.22 -24.38 17.86
N PRO A 402 -4.37 -23.24 17.16
CA PRO A 402 -3.26 -22.55 16.54
C PRO A 402 -2.30 -22.01 17.61
N GLN A 403 -1.01 -21.98 17.31
CA GLN A 403 -0.03 -21.21 18.09
C GLN A 403 -0.07 -19.76 17.62
N VAL A 404 -0.18 -18.79 18.53
CA VAL A 404 -0.40 -17.38 18.18
C VAL A 404 0.63 -16.52 18.93
N ASP A 405 1.30 -15.61 18.23
CA ASP A 405 2.05 -14.56 18.91
C ASP A 405 1.08 -13.49 19.44
N TRP A 406 0.64 -13.70 20.68
CA TRP A 406 -0.19 -12.72 21.38
C TRP A 406 0.53 -11.41 21.70
N GLN A 407 1.87 -11.36 21.68
CA GLN A 407 2.59 -10.09 21.81
C GLN A 407 2.44 -9.26 20.54
N HIS A 408 2.66 -9.84 19.35
CA HIS A 408 2.40 -9.16 18.08
C HIS A 408 0.92 -8.79 17.90
N VAL A 409 -0.01 -9.72 18.19
CA VAL A 409 -1.45 -9.47 18.09
C VAL A 409 -1.92 -8.35 19.01
N VAL A 410 -1.42 -8.28 20.25
CA VAL A 410 -1.86 -7.24 21.21
C VAL A 410 -1.07 -5.94 21.08
N LYS A 411 0.28 -5.97 21.00
CA LYS A 411 1.09 -4.74 20.95
C LYS A 411 1.04 -4.07 19.58
N ASP A 412 1.17 -4.84 18.49
CA ASP A 412 1.30 -4.23 17.17
C ASP A 412 -0.02 -3.89 16.51
N ASN A 413 -0.97 -4.84 16.58
CA ASN A 413 -2.27 -4.76 15.93
C ASN A 413 -3.36 -4.16 16.85
N MET A 414 -2.97 -3.43 17.91
CA MET A 414 -3.88 -2.89 18.94
C MET A 414 -5.05 -2.07 18.35
N ALA A 415 -4.83 -1.41 17.22
CA ALA A 415 -5.82 -0.61 16.50
C ALA A 415 -7.01 -1.42 15.96
N ARG A 416 -6.85 -2.74 15.83
CA ARG A 416 -7.87 -3.69 15.35
C ARG A 416 -8.64 -4.34 16.50
N LEU A 417 -8.25 -4.12 17.75
CA LEU A 417 -8.99 -4.57 18.94
C LEU A 417 -10.21 -3.65 19.21
N PRO A 418 -11.36 -4.16 19.67
CA PRO A 418 -12.54 -3.32 19.89
C PRO A 418 -12.33 -2.36 21.06
N LEU A 419 -12.73 -1.09 20.92
CA LEU A 419 -12.62 -0.11 21.99
C LEU A 419 -13.31 -0.58 23.29
N VAL A 420 -14.53 -1.11 23.20
CA VAL A 420 -15.29 -1.64 24.35
C VAL A 420 -14.57 -2.80 25.05
N PHE A 421 -13.78 -3.59 24.31
CA PHE A 421 -12.96 -4.65 24.89
C PHE A 421 -11.73 -4.06 25.62
N LEU A 422 -11.08 -3.05 25.05
CA LEU A 422 -9.99 -2.34 25.71
C LEU A 422 -10.48 -1.59 26.95
N GLU A 423 -11.63 -0.90 26.90
CA GLU A 423 -12.27 -0.22 28.03
C GLU A 423 -12.55 -1.17 29.22
N GLN A 424 -12.74 -2.46 28.96
CA GLN A 424 -12.99 -3.48 29.99
C GLN A 424 -11.71 -4.15 30.53
N TYR A 425 -10.65 -4.27 29.73
CA TYR A 425 -9.49 -5.13 30.05
C TYR A 425 -8.10 -4.46 29.91
N ALA A 426 -8.03 -3.15 29.64
CA ALA A 426 -6.77 -2.43 29.52
C ALA A 426 -5.95 -2.38 30.85
N PRO A 427 -4.62 -2.17 30.75
CA PRO A 427 -3.74 -1.93 31.91
C PRO A 427 -4.24 -0.92 32.92
N ALA A 428 -3.92 -1.16 34.20
CA ALA A 428 -4.26 -0.24 35.29
C ALA A 428 -3.70 1.17 35.04
N GLY A 429 -4.58 2.18 35.06
CA GLY A 429 -4.22 3.58 34.84
C GLY A 429 -4.08 4.00 33.36
N PHE A 430 -4.27 3.09 32.41
CA PHE A 430 -4.40 3.44 31.01
C PHE A 430 -5.84 3.87 30.67
N THR A 431 -5.99 4.82 29.74
CA THR A 431 -7.30 5.24 29.22
C THR A 431 -7.37 4.92 27.73
N PRO A 432 -8.11 3.87 27.33
CA PRO A 432 -8.37 3.57 25.92
C PRO A 432 -9.10 4.71 25.21
N GLN A 433 -8.80 4.88 23.92
CA GLN A 433 -9.53 5.75 23.00
C GLN A 433 -9.65 5.10 21.63
N SER A 434 -10.59 5.59 20.81
CA SER A 434 -10.68 5.20 19.41
C SER A 434 -9.43 5.64 18.64
N THR A 435 -8.91 4.76 17.80
CA THR A 435 -7.85 5.08 16.83
C THR A 435 -8.40 5.79 15.59
N GLN A 436 -9.71 5.73 15.36
CA GLN A 436 -10.36 6.33 14.18
C GLN A 436 -10.27 7.86 14.22
N GLY A 437 -9.64 8.45 13.21
CA GLY A 437 -9.49 9.90 13.08
C GLY A 437 -8.26 10.49 13.78
N LEU A 438 -7.44 9.69 14.49
CA LEU A 438 -6.13 10.13 14.97
C LEU A 438 -5.21 10.43 13.78
N THR A 439 -4.40 11.49 13.87
CA THR A 439 -3.33 11.69 12.90
C THR A 439 -2.16 10.74 13.18
N THR A 440 -1.34 10.47 12.16
CA THR A 440 -0.21 9.52 12.23
C THR A 440 0.70 9.70 13.47
N PRO A 441 1.09 10.93 13.89
CA PRO A 441 1.85 11.13 15.12
C PRO A 441 1.07 10.74 16.39
N GLU A 442 -0.19 11.18 16.51
CA GLU A 442 -1.05 10.89 17.67
C GLU A 442 -1.32 9.39 17.82
N PHE A 443 -1.47 8.68 16.69
CA PHE A 443 -1.56 7.23 16.65
C PHE A 443 -0.29 6.55 17.18
N PHE A 444 0.90 6.99 16.74
CA PHE A 444 2.16 6.41 17.21
C PHE A 444 2.47 6.75 18.68
N ASP A 445 2.08 7.94 19.14
CA ASP A 445 2.21 8.31 20.56
C ASP A 445 1.23 7.52 21.44
N TYR A 446 0.00 7.28 20.97
CA TYR A 446 -0.98 6.40 21.63
C TYR A 446 -0.51 4.93 21.64
N LYS A 447 0.02 4.40 20.52
CA LYS A 447 0.63 3.04 20.48
C LYS A 447 1.78 2.91 21.46
N ARG A 448 2.65 3.93 21.56
CA ARG A 448 3.77 3.93 22.54
C ARG A 448 3.27 3.96 23.98
N ALA A 449 2.25 4.76 24.27
CA ALA A 449 1.63 4.80 25.60
C ALA A 449 0.95 3.48 25.98
N PHE A 450 0.25 2.83 25.04
CA PHE A 450 -0.40 1.53 25.26
C PHE A 450 0.63 0.42 25.53
N VAL A 451 1.69 0.33 24.72
CA VAL A 451 2.76 -0.66 24.93
C VAL A 451 3.46 -0.44 26.28
N ALA A 452 3.80 0.80 26.63
CA ALA A 452 4.40 1.12 27.92
C ALA A 452 3.48 0.78 29.11
N ALA A 453 2.16 0.91 28.95
CA ALA A 453 1.19 0.52 29.98
C ALA A 453 1.08 -1.01 30.13
N LEU A 454 1.12 -1.78 29.02
CA LEU A 454 1.15 -3.25 29.05
C LEU A 454 2.43 -3.79 29.71
N GLU A 455 3.55 -3.07 29.55
CA GLU A 455 4.84 -3.43 30.15
C GLU A 455 4.93 -3.04 31.63
N ALA A 456 4.26 -1.95 32.04
CA ALA A 456 4.09 -1.57 33.43
C ALA A 456 3.08 -2.46 34.19
N ASP A 457 2.10 -3.05 33.51
CA ASP A 457 1.10 -3.97 34.08
C ASP A 457 1.04 -5.34 33.36
N PRO A 458 1.95 -6.27 33.72
CA PRO A 458 1.91 -7.65 33.24
C PRO A 458 0.66 -8.44 33.69
N ALA A 459 -0.18 -7.94 34.61
CA ALA A 459 -1.45 -8.57 34.96
C ALA A 459 -2.57 -8.15 33.99
N GLY A 460 -2.64 -6.87 33.65
CA GLY A 460 -3.48 -6.34 32.57
C GLY A 460 -3.17 -7.00 31.23
N TYR A 461 -1.90 -7.08 30.83
CA TYR A 461 -1.51 -7.78 29.58
C TYR A 461 -1.98 -9.24 29.56
N ARG A 462 -1.71 -10.02 30.62
CA ARG A 462 -2.20 -11.42 30.72
C ARG A 462 -3.73 -11.50 30.70
N THR A 463 -4.44 -10.52 31.24
CA THR A 463 -5.91 -10.49 31.21
C THR A 463 -6.44 -10.33 29.78
N ILE A 464 -5.81 -9.48 28.97
CA ILE A 464 -6.13 -9.35 27.53
C ILE A 464 -5.85 -10.67 26.79
N VAL A 465 -4.67 -11.26 27.00
CA VAL A 465 -4.27 -12.54 26.35
C VAL A 465 -5.26 -13.66 26.70
N ASN A 466 -5.55 -13.87 27.99
CA ASN A 466 -6.50 -14.88 28.45
C ASN A 466 -7.88 -14.72 27.77
N LYS A 467 -8.34 -13.49 27.54
CA LYS A 467 -9.64 -13.23 26.89
C LYS A 467 -9.63 -13.51 25.39
N LEU A 468 -8.50 -13.31 24.72
CA LEU A 468 -8.30 -13.73 23.32
C LEU A 468 -8.26 -15.26 23.20
N GLU A 469 -7.58 -15.94 24.12
CA GLU A 469 -7.51 -17.41 24.18
C GLU A 469 -8.87 -18.06 24.50
N GLU A 470 -9.62 -17.51 25.47
CA GLU A 470 -11.01 -17.91 25.73
C GLU A 470 -11.90 -17.77 24.49
N ALA A 471 -11.73 -16.69 23.71
CA ALA A 471 -12.49 -16.48 22.49
C ALA A 471 -12.11 -17.48 21.39
N LEU A 472 -10.82 -17.79 21.27
CA LEU A 472 -10.30 -18.79 20.35
C LEU A 472 -10.81 -20.20 20.69
N ASP A 473 -10.79 -20.60 21.96
CA ASP A 473 -11.36 -21.87 22.43
C ASP A 473 -12.87 -21.98 22.13
N ARG A 474 -13.66 -20.94 22.45
CA ARG A 474 -15.08 -20.85 22.06
C ARG A 474 -15.27 -21.02 20.56
N THR A 475 -14.34 -20.51 19.75
CA THR A 475 -14.41 -20.59 18.29
C THR A 475 -13.99 -21.94 17.73
N LEU A 476 -12.99 -22.61 18.31
CA LEU A 476 -12.64 -23.98 17.92
C LEU A 476 -13.80 -24.95 18.23
N LYS A 477 -14.48 -24.77 19.37
CA LYS A 477 -15.72 -25.49 19.72
C LYS A 477 -16.86 -25.22 18.73
N ARG A 478 -17.00 -23.99 18.23
CA ARG A 478 -17.96 -23.65 17.17
C ARG A 478 -17.61 -24.32 15.84
N THR A 479 -16.33 -24.31 15.45
CA THR A 479 -15.83 -24.97 14.24
C THR A 479 -15.97 -26.49 14.28
N GLN A 480 -15.91 -27.11 15.46
CA GLN A 480 -16.23 -28.53 15.65
C GLN A 480 -17.70 -28.87 15.37
N ILE A 481 -18.62 -27.94 15.67
CA ILE A 481 -20.06 -28.12 15.44
C ILE A 481 -20.45 -27.71 14.00
N ASN A 482 -19.79 -26.69 13.45
CA ASN A 482 -20.02 -26.16 12.11
C ASN A 482 -18.69 -25.97 11.36
N TYR A 483 -18.40 -26.88 10.43
CA TYR A 483 -17.20 -26.85 9.60
C TYR A 483 -17.04 -25.58 8.73
N LYS A 484 -18.10 -24.78 8.55
CA LYS A 484 -18.09 -23.48 7.86
C LYS A 484 -17.77 -22.27 8.76
N THR A 485 -17.51 -22.48 10.06
CA THR A 485 -17.14 -21.38 10.98
C THR A 485 -15.79 -20.78 10.63
N ALA A 486 -14.80 -21.63 10.32
CA ALA A 486 -13.57 -21.18 9.67
C ALA A 486 -13.87 -20.80 8.21
N VAL A 487 -13.41 -19.63 7.76
CA VAL A 487 -13.65 -19.15 6.39
C VAL A 487 -12.32 -19.05 5.64
N PRO A 488 -12.13 -19.70 4.49
CA PRO A 488 -10.89 -19.64 3.73
C PRO A 488 -10.66 -18.26 3.11
N THR A 489 -9.39 -17.84 3.09
CA THR A 489 -8.90 -16.58 2.53
C THR A 489 -7.62 -16.82 1.72
N TYR A 490 -7.37 -15.99 0.70
CA TYR A 490 -6.15 -16.07 -0.12
C TYR A 490 -5.19 -14.94 0.28
N TYR A 491 -3.95 -15.26 0.63
CA TYR A 491 -2.90 -14.26 0.88
C TYR A 491 -2.00 -14.12 -0.35
N PRO A 492 -2.06 -12.99 -1.09
CA PRO A 492 -1.44 -12.90 -2.42
C PRO A 492 0.09 -12.97 -2.43
N LYS A 493 0.78 -12.40 -1.43
CA LYS A 493 2.25 -12.31 -1.41
C LYS A 493 2.91 -13.69 -1.37
N LEU A 494 2.43 -14.55 -0.47
CA LEU A 494 2.88 -15.94 -0.34
C LEU A 494 2.13 -16.91 -1.27
N ASN A 495 1.19 -16.43 -2.10
CA ASN A 495 0.31 -17.23 -2.96
C ASN A 495 -0.39 -18.38 -2.20
N SER A 496 -0.73 -18.13 -0.93
CA SER A 496 -1.14 -19.15 0.05
C SER A 496 -2.62 -19.08 0.42
N ILE A 497 -3.14 -20.15 1.01
CA ILE A 497 -4.52 -20.24 1.51
C ILE A 497 -4.46 -20.35 3.03
N ASP A 498 -5.05 -19.37 3.69
CA ASP A 498 -5.18 -19.30 5.13
C ASP A 498 -6.67 -19.42 5.52
N LEU A 499 -6.94 -19.60 6.80
CA LEU A 499 -8.30 -19.66 7.36
C LEU A 499 -8.53 -18.48 8.31
N LEU A 500 -9.74 -17.92 8.28
CA LEU A 500 -10.20 -16.90 9.20
C LEU A 500 -11.02 -17.57 10.31
N LEU A 501 -10.53 -17.49 11.54
CA LEU A 501 -11.25 -17.90 12.74
C LEU A 501 -11.94 -16.67 13.37
N PRO A 502 -13.28 -16.64 13.47
CA PRO A 502 -13.99 -15.50 14.07
C PRO A 502 -13.71 -15.41 15.57
N LEU A 503 -13.34 -14.25 16.11
CA LEU A 503 -13.22 -14.05 17.56
C LEU A 503 -14.35 -13.17 18.11
N CYS A 504 -14.96 -13.65 19.19
CA CYS A 504 -16.04 -13.00 19.94
C CYS A 504 -15.50 -12.55 21.29
N LEU A 505 -15.23 -11.25 21.41
CA LEU A 505 -14.51 -10.62 22.52
C LEU A 505 -15.44 -9.79 23.42
N VAL A 506 -16.36 -9.01 22.83
CA VAL A 506 -17.28 -8.13 23.56
C VAL A 506 -18.57 -8.88 23.94
N ASN A 507 -19.11 -9.70 23.04
CA ASN A 507 -20.23 -10.59 23.36
C ASN A 507 -20.23 -11.84 22.49
N GLU A 508 -20.67 -12.98 23.03
CA GLU A 508 -20.57 -14.28 22.35
C GLU A 508 -21.35 -14.39 21.03
N SER A 509 -22.38 -13.54 20.83
CA SER A 509 -23.25 -13.53 19.65
C SER A 509 -22.78 -12.56 18.54
N THR A 510 -21.58 -11.99 18.70
CA THR A 510 -20.97 -11.03 17.77
C THR A 510 -19.54 -11.44 17.49
N VAL A 511 -19.18 -11.53 16.22
CA VAL A 511 -17.76 -11.56 15.83
C VAL A 511 -17.29 -10.13 15.76
N ASP A 512 -16.22 -9.83 16.49
CA ASP A 512 -15.65 -8.49 16.58
C ASP A 512 -14.47 -8.32 15.61
N LEU A 513 -13.69 -9.39 15.41
CA LEU A 513 -12.53 -9.48 14.51
C LEU A 513 -12.24 -10.93 14.12
N ALA A 514 -11.30 -11.16 13.19
CA ALA A 514 -10.92 -12.49 12.72
C ALA A 514 -9.42 -12.76 12.90
N LEU A 515 -9.06 -13.92 13.46
CA LEU A 515 -7.68 -14.41 13.52
C LEU A 515 -7.34 -15.12 12.19
N VAL A 516 -6.25 -14.73 11.54
CA VAL A 516 -5.72 -15.40 10.34
C VAL A 516 -4.84 -16.56 10.77
N VAL A 517 -5.17 -17.79 10.36
CA VAL A 517 -4.40 -18.99 10.68
C VAL A 517 -3.97 -19.77 9.43
N ARG A 518 -2.68 -20.11 9.34
CA ARG A 518 -2.09 -20.96 8.29
C ARG A 518 -1.79 -22.34 8.84
N ARG A 519 -1.86 -23.38 8.00
CA ARG A 519 -1.43 -24.74 8.34
C ARG A 519 -0.01 -24.97 7.80
N GLU A 520 0.93 -25.16 8.70
CA GLU A 520 2.34 -25.36 8.38
C GLU A 520 2.65 -26.80 7.94
N PRO A 521 3.81 -27.06 7.30
CA PRO A 521 4.26 -28.41 6.92
C PRO A 521 4.34 -29.42 8.08
N SER A 522 4.44 -28.94 9.32
CA SER A 522 4.35 -29.74 10.55
C SER A 522 2.94 -30.27 10.85
N GLY A 523 1.93 -29.84 10.08
CA GLY A 523 0.51 -30.12 10.29
C GLY A 523 -0.15 -29.27 11.36
N LYS A 524 0.61 -28.43 12.08
CA LYS A 524 0.10 -27.46 13.07
C LYS A 524 -0.41 -26.19 12.42
N TYR A 525 -1.22 -25.42 13.16
CA TYR A 525 -1.63 -24.08 12.74
C TYR A 525 -0.80 -23.01 13.45
N ILE A 526 -0.41 -21.96 12.72
CA ILE A 526 0.10 -20.69 13.25
C ILE A 526 -0.97 -19.62 13.02
N GLY A 527 -1.24 -18.79 14.03
CA GLY A 527 -2.03 -17.57 13.90
C GLY A 527 -1.12 -16.36 13.71
N HIS A 528 -1.13 -15.78 12.52
CA HIS A 528 -0.19 -14.71 12.14
C HIS A 528 -0.64 -13.33 12.64
N THR A 529 -1.90 -12.98 12.42
CA THR A 529 -2.42 -11.64 12.75
C THR A 529 -3.94 -11.63 12.93
N ILE A 530 -4.47 -10.50 13.38
CA ILE A 530 -5.92 -10.23 13.46
C ILE A 530 -6.34 -9.22 12.38
N LEU A 531 -7.50 -9.45 11.79
CA LEU A 531 -8.13 -8.59 10.78
C LEU A 531 -9.44 -8.00 11.30
N THR A 532 -9.73 -6.76 10.90
CA THR A 532 -11.06 -6.17 11.10
C THR A 532 -12.12 -6.94 10.30
N MET A 533 -13.39 -6.80 10.69
CA MET A 533 -14.51 -7.43 10.00
C MET A 533 -14.62 -7.06 8.50
N ARG A 534 -14.04 -5.92 8.07
CA ARG A 534 -13.97 -5.55 6.64
C ARG A 534 -12.82 -6.24 5.91
N GLN A 535 -11.61 -6.17 6.45
CA GLN A 535 -10.43 -6.86 5.91
C GLN A 535 -10.72 -8.35 5.75
N ALA A 536 -11.31 -8.97 6.78
CA ALA A 536 -11.74 -10.36 6.78
C ALA A 536 -12.78 -10.67 5.69
N TYR A 537 -13.75 -9.78 5.43
CA TYR A 537 -14.74 -9.96 4.35
C TYR A 537 -14.12 -9.81 2.96
N ASN A 538 -13.29 -8.79 2.75
CA ASN A 538 -12.61 -8.55 1.48
C ASN A 538 -11.78 -9.76 1.05
N ASN A 539 -10.95 -10.27 1.96
CA ASN A 539 -9.94 -11.27 1.64
C ASN A 539 -10.56 -12.68 1.51
N ALA A 540 -11.66 -12.96 2.23
CA ALA A 540 -12.48 -14.16 2.01
C ALA A 540 -13.35 -14.09 0.74
N ARG A 541 -13.87 -12.91 0.35
CA ARG A 541 -14.67 -12.74 -0.89
C ARG A 541 -13.85 -13.04 -2.14
N LEU A 542 -12.52 -13.07 -2.08
CA LEU A 542 -11.65 -13.54 -3.17
C LEU A 542 -11.96 -14.99 -3.59
N ILE A 543 -12.27 -15.85 -2.61
CA ILE A 543 -12.45 -17.28 -2.81
C ILE A 543 -13.92 -17.66 -3.04
N CYS A 544 -14.84 -17.10 -2.26
CA CYS A 544 -16.25 -17.50 -2.28
C CYS A 544 -17.22 -16.34 -2.01
N LYS A 545 -18.47 -16.46 -2.48
CA LYS A 545 -19.54 -15.52 -2.15
C LYS A 545 -20.05 -15.80 -0.73
N LEU A 546 -20.01 -14.80 0.14
CA LEU A 546 -20.25 -14.91 1.58
C LEU A 546 -21.74 -14.74 1.95
N ASP A 547 -22.61 -15.50 1.30
CA ASP A 547 -24.05 -15.55 1.64
C ASP A 547 -24.27 -16.25 2.99
N GLU A 548 -25.03 -15.65 3.90
CA GLU A 548 -25.39 -16.21 5.21
C GLU A 548 -24.21 -16.52 6.17
N HIS A 549 -23.05 -15.89 5.98
CA HIS A 549 -21.88 -16.03 6.85
C HIS A 549 -21.82 -15.01 8.00
N TRP A 550 -21.04 -15.30 9.05
CA TRP A 550 -20.78 -14.35 10.14
C TRP A 550 -20.08 -13.07 9.65
N LEU A 551 -19.30 -13.18 8.57
CA LEU A 551 -18.68 -12.05 7.87
C LEU A 551 -19.70 -11.08 7.25
N THR A 552 -20.89 -11.53 6.85
CA THR A 552 -21.89 -10.70 6.16
C THR A 552 -22.35 -9.49 7.01
N ARG A 553 -22.15 -9.52 8.34
CA ARG A 553 -22.39 -8.37 9.24
C ARG A 553 -21.52 -7.16 8.89
N SER A 554 -20.32 -7.34 8.33
CA SER A 554 -19.43 -6.23 7.97
C SER A 554 -20.05 -5.28 6.93
N MET A 555 -20.96 -5.81 6.09
CA MET A 555 -21.69 -5.05 5.07
C MET A 555 -22.61 -3.98 5.66
N ALA A 556 -22.99 -4.08 6.94
CA ALA A 556 -23.77 -3.06 7.63
C ALA A 556 -22.92 -1.91 8.21
N LEU A 557 -21.59 -2.07 8.29
CA LEU A 557 -20.70 -1.06 8.87
C LEU A 557 -20.53 0.11 7.88
N SER A 558 -20.80 1.34 8.33
CA SER A 558 -20.55 2.55 7.53
C SER A 558 -19.10 2.60 7.04
N GLN A 559 -18.88 2.97 5.77
CA GLN A 559 -17.54 3.06 5.19
C GLN A 559 -16.69 4.06 6.00
N ALA A 560 -15.72 3.52 6.73
CA ALA A 560 -14.57 4.30 7.20
C ALA A 560 -13.47 4.22 6.13
N PHE A 561 -12.54 5.17 6.18
CA PHE A 561 -11.23 4.98 5.55
C PHE A 561 -10.43 4.02 6.43
N ASP A 562 -10.77 2.74 6.33
CA ASP A 562 -9.81 1.68 6.60
C ASP A 562 -8.77 1.84 5.47
N GLU A 563 -7.62 2.48 5.76
CA GLU A 563 -6.51 2.53 4.81
C GLU A 563 -6.10 1.10 4.46
N ASP A 564 -5.59 0.87 3.24
CA ASP A 564 -5.11 -0.44 2.81
C ASP A 564 -3.83 -0.82 3.60
N GLU A 565 -3.99 -1.24 4.87
CA GLU A 565 -2.97 -1.89 5.73
C GLU A 565 -2.59 -3.29 5.21
N GLU A 566 -2.41 -3.41 3.90
CA GLU A 566 -1.56 -4.42 3.28
C GLU A 566 -0.27 -3.72 2.83
N GLU A 567 0.47 -3.15 3.79
CA GLU A 567 1.89 -2.80 3.54
C GLU A 567 2.64 -4.05 3.08
N ASP A 568 3.65 -3.86 2.23
CA ASP A 568 4.56 -4.93 1.81
C ASP A 568 5.47 -5.34 2.99
N GLU A 569 4.94 -6.16 3.90
CA GLU A 569 5.61 -6.85 5.02
C GLU A 569 6.86 -7.68 4.64
N ASP A 570 7.20 -7.75 3.35
CA ASP A 570 8.41 -8.31 2.71
C ASP A 570 9.74 -7.68 3.21
N ALA A 571 9.73 -7.01 4.36
CA ALA A 571 10.84 -6.34 5.02
C ALA A 571 10.84 -6.50 6.56
N ALA A 572 9.93 -7.30 7.14
CA ALA A 572 9.74 -7.40 8.60
C ALA A 572 10.19 -8.74 9.23
N GLU A 573 9.89 -9.89 8.62
CA GLU A 573 10.14 -11.20 9.25
C GLU A 573 11.63 -11.55 9.41
N ASP A 574 12.51 -11.09 8.50
CA ASP A 574 13.97 -11.26 8.56
C ASP A 574 14.66 -10.60 9.78
N ALA A 575 13.92 -9.86 10.61
CA ALA A 575 14.45 -9.15 11.78
C ALA A 575 14.18 -9.85 13.13
N ALA A 576 13.45 -10.97 13.15
CA ALA A 576 13.02 -11.63 14.39
C ALA A 576 13.98 -12.71 14.93
N GLU A 577 14.84 -13.31 14.08
CA GLU A 577 15.80 -14.36 14.48
C GLU A 577 17.24 -13.84 14.75
N ASP A 578 17.39 -12.69 15.42
CA ASP A 578 18.68 -12.27 16.01
C ASP A 578 18.50 -11.53 17.36
N THR A 579 17.95 -12.24 18.35
CA THR A 579 18.02 -11.87 19.77
C THR A 579 18.74 -12.93 20.59
N GLY A 580 19.98 -13.24 20.18
CA GLY A 580 20.89 -14.05 21.00
C GLY A 580 21.28 -13.32 22.29
N GLU A 581 20.63 -13.66 23.41
CA GLU A 581 21.06 -13.21 24.74
C GLU A 581 22.35 -13.94 25.18
N ASP A 582 23.50 -13.37 24.84
CA ASP A 582 24.82 -13.78 25.34
C ASP A 582 24.94 -13.52 26.87
N ASN A 583 24.34 -14.41 27.66
CA ASN A 583 24.51 -14.49 29.11
C ASN A 583 25.90 -15.06 29.45
N ALA A 584 26.92 -14.20 29.32
CA ALA A 584 28.31 -14.51 29.65
C ALA A 584 28.51 -14.68 31.17
N TYR A 585 28.32 -15.90 31.67
CA TYR A 585 28.78 -16.31 33.00
C TYR A 585 30.31 -16.41 33.02
N ASP A 586 30.95 -15.42 33.66
CA ASP A 586 32.40 -15.42 33.85
C ASP A 586 32.80 -16.50 34.88
N SER A 587 33.90 -17.22 34.62
CA SER A 587 34.28 -18.42 35.37
C SER A 587 35.78 -18.48 35.68
N GLU A 588 36.24 -17.56 36.53
CA GLU A 588 37.62 -17.56 37.05
C GLU A 588 37.90 -18.78 37.96
N ILE A 589 38.49 -19.83 37.39
CA ILE A 589 39.09 -20.94 38.15
C ILE A 589 40.52 -20.57 38.55
N VAL A 590 40.70 -20.00 39.74
CA VAL A 590 42.01 -19.86 40.38
C VAL A 590 42.24 -21.00 41.38
N LYS A 591 43.22 -21.87 41.10
CA LYS A 591 43.60 -22.99 42.00
C LYS A 591 44.56 -22.53 43.09
N THR A 592 44.19 -22.60 44.37
CA THR A 592 45.10 -22.76 45.52
C THR A 592 44.37 -23.35 46.72
N GLY A 593 45.10 -24.02 47.63
CA GLY A 593 44.63 -24.36 48.98
C GLY A 593 44.12 -25.80 49.20
N LEU A 594 44.99 -26.68 49.68
CA LEU A 594 44.63 -27.93 50.37
C LEU A 594 44.66 -27.71 51.89
N SER A 595 43.65 -28.15 52.63
CA SER A 595 43.76 -28.83 53.95
C SER A 595 42.39 -29.08 54.61
N SER A 596 42.35 -30.08 55.50
CA SER A 596 41.34 -30.35 56.56
C SER A 596 39.85 -30.28 56.18
N ILE A 597 39.09 -31.38 56.13
CA ILE A 597 38.78 -32.31 57.23
C ILE A 597 38.29 -31.58 58.49
N GLU A 598 36.95 -31.48 58.66
CA GLU A 598 36.32 -32.09 59.83
C GLU A 598 34.82 -32.38 59.64
N THR A 599 34.29 -33.21 60.52
CA THR A 599 32.94 -33.82 60.48
C THR A 599 31.95 -32.98 61.29
N LEU A 600 30.65 -32.92 60.93
CA LEU A 600 29.53 -33.29 61.84
C LEU A 600 28.12 -33.03 61.30
N ARG A 601 27.25 -34.02 61.59
CA ARG A 601 25.80 -34.01 61.88
C ARG A 601 24.83 -33.09 61.11
N ILE A 602 23.92 -33.77 60.42
CA ILE A 602 22.47 -33.49 60.49
C ILE A 602 21.99 -33.74 61.94
N ASP A 603 21.05 -32.93 62.45
CA ASP A 603 20.07 -33.35 63.46
C ASP A 603 18.77 -32.54 63.30
N VAL A 604 17.64 -33.25 63.24
CA VAL A 604 16.21 -32.80 63.16
C VAL A 604 15.82 -31.94 61.95
#